data_AF-A0AAV4JJ46-F1
#
_entry.id   AF-A0AAV4JJ46-F1
#
_cell.length_a   1.000
_cell.length_b   1.000
_cell.length_c   1.000
_cell.angle_alpha   90.00
_cell.angle_beta   90.00
_cell.angle_gamma   90.00
#
_symmetry.space_group_name_H-M   'P 1'
#
loop_
_entity.id
_entity.type
_entity.pdbx_description
1 polymer ?
#
loop_
_entity_poly.entity_id
_entity_poly.type
_entity_poly.pdbx_seq_one_letter_code
_entity_poly.pdbx_strand_id
1 'polypeptide(L)'
;MTNQAISDNESEKSAPEAKVFTDLEISNIVDSVFAENDENLDGYIEYIEFKRRQAVSKTQQQAQQQQQEQQQQQQQQQQQQP
;
A
#
# COMPACT_ATOMS: atom_id res chain seq x y z
N MET A 1 22.34 -46.59 -35.27
CA MET A 1 21.07 -45.95 -34.90
C MET A 1 21.41 -44.93 -33.83
N THR A 2 21.52 -43.67 -34.24
CA THR A 2 22.06 -42.57 -33.43
C THR A 2 20.87 -41.82 -32.84
N ASN A 3 20.68 -41.89 -31.52
CA ASN A 3 19.61 -41.15 -30.86
C ASN A 3 20.08 -39.70 -30.62
N GLN A 4 19.48 -38.81 -31.40
CA GLN A 4 19.66 -37.36 -31.43
C GLN A 4 19.22 -36.75 -30.09
N ALA A 5 20.08 -35.93 -29.48
CA ALA A 5 19.75 -35.10 -28.34
C ALA A 5 18.76 -33.99 -28.76
N ILE A 6 17.62 -33.92 -28.07
CA ILE A 6 16.64 -32.83 -28.19
C ILE A 6 17.16 -31.69 -27.31
N SER A 7 17.58 -30.61 -27.96
CA SER A 7 17.87 -29.34 -27.32
C SER A 7 16.56 -28.63 -27.00
N ASP A 8 16.04 -28.83 -25.79
CA ASP A 8 15.00 -27.99 -25.23
C ASP A 8 15.65 -26.72 -24.67
N ASN A 9 15.83 -25.74 -25.55
CA ASN A 9 16.06 -24.34 -25.19
C ASN A 9 14.70 -23.73 -24.86
N GLU A 10 14.18 -24.05 -23.68
CA GLU A 10 13.03 -23.35 -23.11
C GLU A 10 13.59 -22.23 -22.23
N SER A 11 13.49 -21.03 -22.79
CA SER A 11 13.54 -19.75 -22.13
C SER A 11 12.99 -19.77 -20.69
N GLU A 12 13.89 -19.83 -19.70
CA GLU A 12 13.61 -19.48 -18.32
C GLU A 12 13.31 -17.97 -18.24
N LYS A 13 12.08 -17.62 -18.57
CA LYS A 13 11.46 -16.36 -18.19
C LYS A 13 11.38 -16.38 -16.65
N SER A 14 12.37 -15.78 -16.01
CA SER A 14 12.44 -15.56 -14.56
C SER A 14 11.09 -15.11 -14.02
N ALA A 15 10.33 -16.06 -13.47
CA ALA A 15 9.19 -15.74 -12.64
C ALA A 15 9.71 -14.85 -11.49
N PRO A 16 9.02 -13.75 -11.13
CA PRO A 16 9.41 -13.00 -9.96
C PRO A 16 9.44 -13.99 -8.78
N GLU A 17 10.62 -14.17 -8.18
CA GLU A 17 10.77 -15.03 -7.01
C GLU A 17 9.68 -14.64 -6.01
N ALA A 18 8.76 -15.57 -5.75
CA ALA A 18 7.69 -15.32 -4.81
C ALA A 18 8.34 -15.08 -3.46
N LYS A 19 8.33 -13.83 -3.00
CA LYS A 19 8.85 -13.46 -1.68
C LYS A 19 8.10 -14.30 -0.65
N VAL A 20 8.82 -15.25 -0.03
CA VAL A 20 8.29 -16.04 1.07
C VAL A 20 8.33 -15.15 2.30
N PHE A 21 7.16 -14.73 2.77
CA PHE A 21 7.03 -13.97 4.01
C PHE A 21 7.13 -14.93 5.19
N THR A 22 7.86 -14.51 6.21
CA THR A 22 7.88 -15.21 7.50
C THR A 22 6.55 -15.04 8.23
N ASP A 23 6.21 -15.96 9.12
CA ASP A 23 4.99 -15.86 9.94
C ASP A 23 4.92 -14.52 10.69
N LEU A 24 6.07 -14.04 11.19
CA LEU A 24 6.17 -12.74 11.84
C LEU A 24 5.82 -11.58 10.91
N GLU A 25 6.30 -11.60 9.66
CA GLU A 25 5.95 -10.56 8.68
C GLU A 25 4.47 -10.61 8.31
N ILE A 26 3.88 -11.80 8.18
CA ILE A 26 2.45 -11.96 7.93
C ILE A 26 1.64 -11.42 9.10
N SER A 27 2.00 -11.76 10.35
CA SER A 27 1.37 -11.22 11.55
C SER A 27 1.44 -9.69 11.58
N ASN A 28 2.61 -9.11 11.32
CA ASN A 28 2.76 -7.65 11.31
C ASN A 28 1.86 -6.98 10.25
N ILE A 29 1.70 -7.59 9.08
CA ILE A 29 0.81 -7.08 8.02
C ILE A 29 -0.64 -7.16 8.48
N VAL A 30 -1.04 -8.29 9.03
CA VAL A 30 -2.40 -8.50 9.54
C VAL A 30 -2.72 -7.50 10.65
N ASP A 31 -1.82 -7.35 11.62
CA ASP A 31 -1.96 -6.39 12.72
C ASP A 31 -2.12 -4.96 12.22
N SER A 32 -1.36 -4.56 11.18
CA SER A 32 -1.50 -3.24 10.57
C SER A 32 -2.88 -3.05 9.93
N VAL A 33 -3.40 -4.07 9.24
CA VAL A 33 -4.73 -4.01 8.62
C VAL A 33 -5.82 -3.93 9.68
N PHE A 34 -5.73 -4.73 10.75
CA PHE A 34 -6.69 -4.70 11.84
C PHE A 34 -6.66 -3.36 12.59
N ALA A 35 -5.48 -2.86 12.97
CA ALA A 35 -5.35 -1.56 13.62
C ALA A 35 -5.97 -0.41 12.80
N GLU A 36 -5.91 -0.52 11.47
CA GLU A 36 -6.53 0.45 10.57
C GLU A 36 -8.02 0.23 10.34
N ASN A 37 -8.58 -0.98 10.43
CA ASN A 37 -9.92 -1.24 9.89
C ASN A 37 -10.92 -1.80 10.90
N ASP A 38 -10.48 -2.41 11.97
CA ASP A 38 -11.32 -2.88 13.08
C ASP A 38 -11.55 -1.71 14.04
N GLU A 39 -12.75 -1.12 14.03
CA GLU A 39 -13.04 0.08 14.84
C GLU A 39 -13.43 -0.28 16.27
N ASN A 40 -14.07 -1.44 16.47
CA ASN A 40 -14.61 -1.86 17.75
C ASN A 40 -13.68 -2.83 18.51
N LEU A 41 -12.58 -3.26 17.88
CA LEU A 41 -11.56 -4.17 18.40
C LEU A 41 -12.11 -5.54 18.78
N ASP A 42 -13.10 -6.03 18.05
CA ASP A 42 -13.69 -7.34 18.27
C ASP A 42 -12.96 -8.48 17.53
N GLY A 43 -11.93 -8.14 16.74
CA GLY A 43 -11.14 -9.09 15.97
C GLY A 43 -11.74 -9.44 14.62
N TYR A 44 -12.78 -8.73 14.19
CA TYR A 44 -13.36 -8.81 12.86
C TYR A 44 -13.35 -7.43 12.19
N ILE A 45 -13.39 -7.42 10.87
CA ILE A 45 -13.59 -6.20 10.09
C ILE A 45 -14.93 -6.37 9.39
N GLU A 46 -15.97 -5.74 9.92
CA GLU A 46 -17.27 -5.72 9.28
C GLU A 46 -17.24 -4.88 8.00
N TYR A 47 -18.16 -5.19 7.08
CA TYR A 47 -18.29 -4.43 5.84
C TYR A 47 -18.54 -2.93 6.08
N ILE A 48 -19.28 -2.59 7.14
CA ILE A 48 -19.55 -1.20 7.50
C ILE A 48 -18.29 -0.47 7.94
N GLU A 49 -17.39 -1.14 8.67
CA GLU A 49 -16.13 -0.58 9.15
C GLU A 49 -15.17 -0.35 7.99
N PHE A 50 -15.03 -1.36 7.12
CA PHE A 50 -14.24 -1.24 5.89
C PHE A 50 -14.69 -0.06 5.01
N LYS A 51 -16.00 0.08 4.79
CA LYS A 51 -16.55 1.20 3.99
C LYS A 51 -16.33 2.54 4.65
N ARG A 52 -16.46 2.62 5.98
CA ARG A 52 -16.21 3.85 6.73
C ARG A 52 -14.74 4.26 6.64
N ARG A 53 -13.81 3.31 6.82
CA ARG A 53 -12.38 3.58 6.70
C ARG A 53 -12.00 4.11 5.31
N GLN A 54 -12.58 3.56 4.24
CA GLN A 54 -12.39 4.09 2.89
C GLN A 54 -12.93 5.51 2.69
N ALA A 55 -14.01 5.89 3.38
CA ALA A 55 -14.52 7.25 3.32
C ALA A 55 -13.58 8.20 4.07
N VAL A 56 -13.12 7.81 5.26
CA VAL A 56 -12.19 8.58 6.09
C VAL A 56 -10.86 8.80 5.37
N SER A 57 -10.29 7.76 4.76
CA SER A 57 -9.00 7.87 4.05
C SER A 57 -9.06 8.85 2.88
N LYS A 58 -10.17 8.87 2.12
CA LYS A 58 -10.39 9.85 1.04
C LYS A 58 -10.48 11.28 1.58
N THR A 59 -11.20 11.49 2.67
CA THR A 59 -11.31 12.81 3.30
C THR A 59 -9.96 13.27 3.86
N GLN A 60 -9.19 12.39 4.51
CA GLN A 60 -7.87 12.72 5.04
C GLN A 60 -6.88 13.10 3.94
N GLN A 61 -6.87 12.38 2.81
CA GLN A 61 -6.02 12.71 1.65
C GLN A 61 -6.34 14.10 1.08
N GLN A 62 -7.62 14.43 0.97
CA GLN A 62 -8.05 15.76 0.49
C GLN A 62 -7.66 16.88 1.46
N ALA A 63 -7.83 16.65 2.77
CA ALA A 63 -7.47 17.63 3.79
C ALA A 63 -5.95 17.89 3.84
N GLN A 64 -5.12 16.85 3.66
CA GLN A 64 -3.66 17.02 3.59
C GLN A 64 -3.21 17.84 2.38
N GLN A 65 -3.81 17.64 1.20
CA GLN A 65 -3.47 18.44 0.02
C GLN A 65 -3.79 19.93 0.22
N GLN A 66 -4.96 20.24 0.78
CA GLN A 66 -5.35 21.65 1.02
C GLN A 66 -4.44 22.35 2.04
N GLN A 67 -3.98 21.64 3.08
CA GLN A 67 -3.04 22.22 4.05
C GLN A 67 -1.68 22.54 3.41
N GLN A 68 -1.20 21.69 2.50
CA GLN A 68 0.08 21.91 1.82
C GLN A 68 0.04 23.13 0.89
N GLU A 69 -1.08 23.33 0.20
CA GLU A 69 -1.27 24.48 -0.69
C GLU A 69 -1.33 25.81 0.09
N GLN A 70 -1.99 25.84 1.25
CA GLN A 70 -2.02 27.04 2.09
C GLN A 70 -0.64 27.45 2.62
N GLN A 71 0.19 26.47 3.01
CA GLN A 71 1.55 26.79 3.48
C GLN A 71 2.44 27.33 2.35
N GLN A 72 2.31 26.82 1.13
CA GLN A 72 3.05 27.35 -0.02
C GLN A 72 2.65 28.78 -0.36
N GLN A 73 1.36 29.14 -0.28
CA GLN A 73 0.93 30.51 -0.53
C GLN A 73 1.46 31.50 0.51
N GLN A 74 1.54 31.11 1.79
CA GLN A 74 2.11 32.01 2.82
C GLN A 74 3.60 32.27 2.62
N GLN A 75 4.39 31.28 2.19
CA GLN A 75 5.83 31.51 1.94
C GLN A 75 6.08 32.43 0.74
N GLN A 76 5.24 32.36 -0.31
CA GLN A 76 5.37 33.26 -1.46
C GLN A 76 5.01 34.72 -1.14
N GLN A 77 4.11 34.97 -0.19
CA GLN A 77 3.77 36.33 0.22
C GLN A 77 4.88 36.98 1.07
N GLN A 78 5.64 36.21 1.86
CA GLN A 78 6.76 36.74 2.64
C GLN A 78 7.98 37.12 1.79
N GLN A 79 8.19 36.47 0.63
CA GLN A 79 9.29 36.82 -0.29
C GLN A 79 9.01 38.04 -1.18
N GLN A 80 7.77 38.56 -1.18
CA GLN A 80 7.40 39.75 -1.97
C GLN A 80 7.31 41.03 -1.14
N GLN A 81 7.63 40.99 0.16
CA GLN A 81 7.75 42.23 0.95
C GLN A 81 9.20 42.76 0.89
N PRO A 82 9.41 43.97 0.36
CA PRO A 82 10.72 44.65 0.35
C PRO A 82 11.15 45.17 1.73
#